data_AF-A0ABC9W7S3-F1
#
_entry.id   AF-A0ABC9W7S3-F1
#
_cell.length_a   1.000
_cell.length_b   1.000
_cell.length_c   1.000
_cell.angle_alpha   90.00
_cell.angle_beta   90.00
_cell.angle_gamma   90.00
#
_symmetry.space_group_name_H-M   'P 1'
#
loop_
_entity.id
_entity.type
_entity.pdbx_description
1 polymer ?
#
loop_
_entity_poly.entity_id
_entity_poly.type
_entity_poly.pdbx_seq_one_letter_code
_entity_poly.pdbx_strand_id
1 'polypeptide(L)'
;MCKWRSVMSGVPQGSILGPVPSNIFVSDMDSGIECTLGKFADDTKLCGAVNTLEGRDAIQRDLDRLECWARANLLKFNRAKCKVLHMGWSNPKHNYRLGGEWIESSPAEKDLGVLVDKRLNMSGQCAFAAQKANHVLGCIQSSVTSRSGEGILPLYSTLMRHHLEYCVQLWGPQYKKDMDLLESWKTGEVPKDWRKAVITPVFKKSKEEDPGNYRPVSLTSIPGKMMEQLLLGVISKHVEEKKVIGSGQHEFTKGKSCLTNLTAFYDGMTSWVDEGRAVDVVYLDFSKAFDTVSHNILVSKLRKRGSDEWTVRWVENWLNGRAQRVVISCAESSWRPVASGVPQGSVLGPVLFNIFINDLDKGTECTLSKFADDTKLGGVADTPEGCAAIQ
;
A
#
# COMPACT_ATOMS: atom_id res chain seq x y z
N MET A 1 -13.59 46.37 8.29
CA MET A 1 -12.47 46.18 9.24
C MET A 1 -13.01 45.55 10.52
N CYS A 2 -12.49 44.39 10.92
CA CYS A 2 -12.88 43.76 12.19
C CYS A 2 -12.38 44.61 13.36
N LYS A 3 -13.27 44.94 14.31
CA LYS A 3 -12.89 45.62 15.56
C LYS A 3 -12.10 44.66 16.43
N TRP A 4 -10.87 45.02 16.76
CA TRP A 4 -10.04 44.31 17.73
C TRP A 4 -10.73 44.30 19.10
N ARG A 5 -10.71 43.16 19.79
CA ARG A 5 -11.22 43.00 21.16
C ARG A 5 -10.07 42.67 22.10
N SER A 6 -10.14 43.17 23.32
CA SER A 6 -9.19 42.80 24.38
C SER A 6 -9.36 41.32 24.76
N VAL A 7 -8.26 40.61 24.97
CA VAL A 7 -8.22 39.22 25.41
C VAL A 7 -7.91 39.20 26.90
N MET A 8 -8.89 38.79 27.71
CA MET A 8 -8.81 38.83 29.18
C MET A 8 -8.42 37.47 29.79
N SER A 9 -8.40 36.40 29.01
CA SER A 9 -8.07 35.04 29.45
C SER A 9 -7.52 34.19 28.29
N GLY A 10 -6.78 33.14 28.64
CA GLY A 10 -6.18 32.20 27.70
C GLY A 10 -4.67 32.35 27.57
N VAL A 11 -4.04 31.28 27.12
CA VAL A 11 -2.61 31.23 26.80
C VAL A 11 -2.45 31.42 25.29
N PRO A 12 -1.59 32.33 24.80
CA PRO A 12 -1.39 32.53 23.37
C PRO A 12 -0.90 31.25 22.68
N GLN A 13 -1.74 30.69 21.80
CA GLN A 13 -1.42 29.48 21.04
C GLN A 13 -0.28 29.76 20.04
N GLY A 14 0.70 28.86 19.98
CA GLY A 14 1.89 29.02 19.13
C GLY A 14 2.99 29.90 19.74
N SER A 15 2.81 30.42 20.95
CA SER A 15 3.88 31.09 21.69
C SER A 15 4.88 30.07 22.27
N ILE A 16 6.16 30.43 22.29
CA ILE A 16 7.24 29.61 22.87
C ILE A 16 7.00 29.39 24.37
N LEU A 17 6.48 30.42 25.07
CA LEU A 17 6.26 30.36 26.51
C LEU A 17 4.94 29.69 26.90
N GLY A 18 3.95 29.60 26.01
CA GLY A 18 2.61 29.12 26.35
C GLY A 18 2.53 27.75 27.04
N PRO A 19 3.32 26.72 26.65
CA PRO A 19 3.23 25.40 27.25
C PRO A 19 3.51 25.37 28.77
N VAL A 20 4.44 26.19 29.26
CA VAL A 20 4.88 26.14 30.67
C VAL A 20 3.80 26.65 31.63
N PRO A 21 3.20 27.85 31.45
CA PRO A 21 2.06 28.30 32.23
C PRO A 21 0.86 27.36 32.15
N SER A 22 0.61 26.75 30.98
CA SER A 22 -0.49 25.79 30.83
C SER A 22 -0.28 24.55 31.71
N ASN A 23 0.94 24.00 31.75
CA ASN A 23 1.26 22.85 32.59
C ASN A 23 1.18 23.20 34.09
N ILE A 24 1.63 24.40 34.49
CA ILE A 24 1.50 24.87 35.88
C ILE A 24 0.02 24.98 36.26
N PHE A 25 -0.80 25.54 35.37
CA PHE A 25 -2.22 25.75 35.61
C PHE A 25 -3.01 24.46 35.84
N VAL A 26 -2.66 23.37 35.15
CA VAL A 26 -3.34 22.06 35.30
C VAL A 26 -2.63 21.11 36.26
N SER A 27 -1.58 21.57 36.94
CA SER A 27 -0.71 20.71 37.75
C SER A 27 -1.44 20.07 38.94
N ASP A 28 -2.37 20.79 39.57
CA ASP A 28 -3.14 20.37 40.75
C ASP A 28 -4.44 19.61 40.43
N MET A 29 -4.76 19.43 39.14
CA MET A 29 -5.98 18.77 38.69
C MET A 29 -6.10 17.30 39.15
N ASP A 30 -5.00 16.64 39.48
CA ASP A 30 -4.97 15.26 40.01
C ASP A 30 -5.16 15.19 41.53
N SER A 31 -5.24 16.33 42.22
CA SER A 31 -5.39 16.38 43.66
C SER A 31 -6.68 15.68 44.10
N GLY A 32 -6.52 14.58 44.83
CA GLY A 32 -7.63 13.78 45.35
C GLY A 32 -8.30 12.86 44.33
N ILE A 33 -7.72 12.63 43.15
CA ILE A 33 -8.20 11.63 42.19
C ILE A 33 -7.77 10.22 42.65
N GLU A 34 -8.71 9.28 42.68
CA GLU A 34 -8.49 7.88 43.11
C GLU A 34 -8.02 6.98 41.96
N CYS A 35 -8.54 7.23 40.76
CA CYS A 35 -8.22 6.51 39.54
C CYS A 35 -6.91 7.01 38.90
N THR A 36 -6.44 6.31 37.86
CA THR A 36 -5.27 6.77 37.11
C THR A 36 -5.66 7.92 36.18
N LEU A 37 -5.01 9.08 36.36
CA LEU A 37 -5.19 10.26 35.51
C LEU A 37 -3.96 10.49 34.63
N GLY A 38 -4.16 10.56 33.32
CA GLY A 38 -3.15 10.99 32.34
C GLY A 38 -3.47 12.39 31.83
N LYS A 39 -2.43 13.25 31.75
CA LYS A 39 -2.54 14.65 31.30
C LYS A 39 -1.52 14.90 30.18
N PHE A 40 -1.94 15.54 29.09
CA PHE A 40 -1.04 16.02 28.03
C PHE A 40 -1.65 17.25 27.35
N ALA A 41 -1.08 18.44 27.60
CA ALA A 41 -1.65 19.70 27.15
C ALA A 41 -3.14 19.83 27.53
N ASP A 42 -4.04 19.96 26.57
CA ASP A 42 -5.50 20.02 26.76
C ASP A 42 -6.17 18.62 26.86
N ASP A 43 -5.46 17.55 26.53
CA ASP A 43 -5.98 16.18 26.60
C ASP A 43 -5.85 15.63 28.03
N THR A 44 -6.98 15.16 28.57
CA THR A 44 -7.07 14.53 29.90
C THR A 44 -7.78 13.18 29.78
N LYS A 45 -7.22 12.14 30.40
CA LYS A 45 -7.76 10.79 30.39
C LYS A 45 -7.81 10.20 31.79
N LEU A 46 -8.95 9.63 32.15
CA LEU A 46 -9.18 8.95 33.41
C LEU A 46 -9.38 7.46 33.13
N CYS A 47 -8.65 6.60 33.83
CA CYS A 47 -8.81 5.16 33.70
C CYS A 47 -8.79 4.44 35.06
N GLY A 48 -9.55 3.36 35.15
CA GLY A 48 -9.69 2.56 36.37
C GLY A 48 -10.30 1.19 36.06
N ALA A 49 -10.09 0.23 36.97
CA ALA A 49 -10.71 -1.09 36.87
C ALA A 49 -12.18 -1.01 37.32
N VAL A 50 -13.09 -1.51 36.49
CA VAL A 50 -14.55 -1.34 36.67
C VAL A 50 -15.31 -2.65 36.81
N ASN A 51 -14.59 -3.72 37.18
CA ASN A 51 -15.17 -5.05 37.39
C ASN A 51 -16.04 -5.11 38.66
N THR A 52 -15.92 -4.12 39.55
CA THR A 52 -16.69 -3.98 40.79
C THR A 52 -17.52 -2.70 40.77
N LEU A 53 -18.57 -2.64 41.59
CA LEU A 53 -19.36 -1.42 41.79
C LEU A 53 -18.51 -0.30 42.39
N GLU A 54 -17.62 -0.63 43.33
CA GLU A 54 -16.70 0.35 43.92
C GLU A 54 -15.79 1.00 42.87
N GLY A 55 -15.25 0.23 41.93
CA GLY A 55 -14.42 0.76 40.85
C GLY A 55 -15.19 1.65 39.87
N ARG A 56 -16.46 1.30 39.58
CA ARG A 56 -17.38 2.17 38.83
C ARG A 56 -17.61 3.48 39.57
N ASP A 57 -17.93 3.41 40.86
CA ASP A 57 -18.26 4.58 41.66
C ASP A 57 -17.04 5.48 41.86
N ALA A 58 -15.83 4.92 41.92
CA ALA A 58 -14.57 5.67 41.93
C ALA A 58 -14.39 6.51 40.66
N ILE A 59 -14.61 5.92 39.46
CA ILE A 59 -14.55 6.70 38.21
C ILE A 59 -15.58 7.83 38.22
N GLN A 60 -16.81 7.60 38.69
CA GLN A 60 -17.82 8.66 38.74
C GLN A 60 -17.45 9.78 39.73
N ARG A 61 -16.96 9.45 40.93
CA ARG A 61 -16.49 10.45 41.90
C ARG A 61 -15.37 11.31 41.33
N ASP A 62 -14.42 10.70 40.63
CA ASP A 62 -13.30 11.41 40.02
C ASP A 62 -13.74 12.29 38.84
N LEU A 63 -14.70 11.85 38.03
CA LEU A 63 -15.33 12.71 37.01
C LEU A 63 -16.04 13.92 37.63
N ASP A 64 -16.71 13.73 38.77
CA ASP A 64 -17.37 14.83 39.49
C ASP A 64 -16.34 15.81 40.07
N ARG A 65 -15.21 15.30 40.60
CA ARG A 65 -14.07 16.12 41.05
C ARG A 65 -13.47 16.93 39.91
N LEU A 66 -13.24 16.31 38.75
CA LEU A 66 -12.72 16.99 37.56
C LEU A 66 -13.66 18.10 37.06
N GLU A 67 -14.98 17.86 37.02
CA GLU A 67 -15.98 18.88 36.67
C GLU A 67 -15.99 20.03 37.68
N CYS A 68 -15.90 19.75 38.97
CA CYS A 68 -15.80 20.77 40.02
C CYS A 68 -14.52 21.61 39.88
N TRP A 69 -13.36 20.98 39.67
CA TRP A 69 -12.09 21.66 39.44
C TRP A 69 -12.16 22.55 38.20
N ALA A 70 -12.71 22.06 37.09
CA ALA A 70 -12.86 22.83 35.86
C ALA A 70 -13.74 24.08 36.09
N ARG A 71 -14.87 23.94 36.78
CA ARG A 71 -15.76 25.07 37.12
C ARG A 71 -15.07 26.09 38.02
N ALA A 72 -14.35 25.65 39.05
CA ALA A 72 -13.61 26.55 39.94
C ALA A 72 -12.54 27.36 39.19
N ASN A 73 -11.93 26.75 38.17
CA ASN A 73 -10.92 27.35 37.30
C ASN A 73 -11.48 28.02 36.04
N LEU A 74 -12.81 28.23 35.97
CA LEU A 74 -13.51 28.85 34.83
C LEU A 74 -13.27 28.16 33.48
N LEU A 75 -12.94 26.87 33.50
CA LEU A 75 -12.85 26.00 32.34
C LEU A 75 -14.14 25.17 32.17
N LYS A 76 -14.34 24.67 30.95
CA LYS A 76 -15.47 23.81 30.61
C LYS A 76 -15.03 22.70 29.69
N PHE A 77 -15.34 21.45 30.05
CA PHE A 77 -15.13 20.31 29.17
C PHE A 77 -16.01 20.40 27.92
N ASN A 78 -15.43 20.05 26.77
CA ASN A 78 -16.18 19.88 25.54
C ASN A 78 -16.89 18.53 25.54
N ARG A 79 -18.10 18.51 26.10
CA ARG A 79 -18.89 17.29 26.31
C ARG A 79 -19.13 16.46 25.04
N ALA A 80 -19.27 17.11 23.88
CA ALA A 80 -19.45 16.40 22.60
C ALA A 80 -18.19 15.60 22.19
N LYS A 81 -17.00 16.06 22.61
CA LYS A 81 -15.72 15.38 22.37
C LYS A 81 -15.35 14.38 23.48
N CYS A 82 -15.93 14.49 24.67
CA CYS A 82 -15.71 13.52 25.74
C CYS A 82 -16.41 12.20 25.39
N LYS A 83 -15.65 11.10 25.41
CA LYS A 83 -16.14 9.75 25.06
C LYS A 83 -15.67 8.72 26.06
N VAL A 84 -16.47 7.66 26.25
CA VAL A 84 -16.10 6.50 27.06
C VAL A 84 -15.67 5.34 26.16
N LEU A 85 -14.43 4.87 26.30
CA LEU A 85 -13.92 3.70 25.60
C LEU A 85 -13.91 2.49 26.55
N HIS A 86 -14.83 1.55 26.35
CA HIS A 86 -14.92 0.34 27.18
C HIS A 86 -13.93 -0.73 26.72
N MET A 87 -12.83 -0.91 27.46
CA MET A 87 -11.80 -1.91 27.16
C MET A 87 -11.95 -3.18 28.00
N GLY A 88 -11.56 -4.32 27.43
CA GLY A 88 -11.54 -5.62 28.11
C GLY A 88 -12.77 -6.49 27.85
N TRP A 89 -12.56 -7.82 27.88
CA TRP A 89 -13.57 -8.81 27.49
C TRP A 89 -14.73 -8.92 28.49
N SER A 90 -14.45 -8.72 29.77
CA SER A 90 -15.43 -8.77 30.87
C SER A 90 -15.97 -7.40 31.26
N ASN A 91 -15.83 -6.38 30.41
CA ASN A 91 -16.23 -5.01 30.76
C ASN A 91 -17.76 -4.89 30.84
N PRO A 92 -18.34 -4.48 31.99
CA PRO A 92 -19.79 -4.36 32.18
C PRO A 92 -20.45 -3.18 31.44
N LYS A 93 -19.66 -2.30 30.79
CA LYS A 93 -20.13 -1.14 30.02
C LYS A 93 -20.98 -0.16 30.84
N HIS A 94 -20.49 0.22 32.01
CA HIS A 94 -21.15 1.21 32.86
C HIS A 94 -21.25 2.56 32.17
N ASN A 95 -22.35 3.27 32.41
CA ASN A 95 -22.54 4.65 31.96
C ASN A 95 -22.05 5.65 33.00
N TYR A 96 -21.43 6.73 32.53
CA TYR A 96 -20.89 7.81 33.36
C TYR A 96 -21.49 9.16 32.96
N ARG A 97 -21.50 10.08 33.92
CA ARG A 97 -21.95 11.46 33.73
C ARG A 97 -20.80 12.43 33.92
N LEU A 98 -20.81 13.50 33.13
CA LEU A 98 -19.94 14.66 33.34
C LEU A 98 -20.82 15.87 33.64
N GLY A 99 -20.91 16.21 34.93
CA GLY A 99 -21.89 17.17 35.44
C GLY A 99 -23.33 16.66 35.27
N GLY A 100 -24.12 17.34 34.44
CA GLY A 100 -25.55 17.04 34.28
C GLY A 100 -25.88 15.96 33.25
N GLU A 101 -24.96 15.63 32.34
CA GLU A 101 -25.23 14.88 31.11
C GLU A 101 -24.46 13.57 31.04
N TRP A 102 -24.98 12.62 30.25
CA TRP A 102 -24.33 11.32 29.99
C TRP A 102 -23.22 11.46 28.96
N ILE A 103 -22.10 10.77 29.19
CA ILE A 103 -20.99 10.69 28.24
C ILE A 103 -21.27 9.56 27.25
N GLU A 104 -21.14 9.84 25.95
CA GLU A 104 -21.34 8.83 24.92
C GLU A 104 -20.21 7.79 24.89
N SER A 105 -20.57 6.51 24.76
CA SER A 105 -19.60 5.44 24.54
C SER A 105 -19.14 5.39 23.09
N SER A 106 -17.88 5.05 22.85
CA SER A 106 -17.31 4.89 21.51
C SER A 106 -16.51 3.59 21.38
N PRO A 107 -16.53 2.91 20.22
CA PRO A 107 -15.76 1.69 20.00
C PRO A 107 -14.26 1.92 19.79
N ALA A 108 -13.87 3.13 19.40
CA ALA A 108 -12.47 3.53 19.20
C ALA A 108 -12.33 5.05 19.32
N GLU A 109 -11.24 5.51 19.92
CA GLU A 109 -10.98 6.94 20.15
C GLU A 109 -9.55 7.30 19.76
N LYS A 110 -9.36 8.57 19.37
CA LYS A 110 -8.02 9.10 19.10
C LYS A 110 -7.43 9.62 20.42
N ASP A 111 -6.44 8.92 20.95
CA ASP A 111 -5.67 9.32 22.13
C ASP A 111 -4.32 9.89 21.68
N LEU A 112 -4.10 11.19 21.92
CA LEU A 112 -2.92 11.93 21.47
C LEU A 112 -2.60 11.68 19.98
N GLY A 113 -3.61 11.62 19.12
CA GLY A 113 -3.44 11.39 17.68
C GLY A 113 -3.26 9.92 17.26
N VAL A 114 -3.20 8.97 18.20
CA VAL A 114 -3.18 7.52 17.94
C VAL A 114 -4.60 6.96 18.07
N LEU A 115 -5.07 6.22 17.08
CA LEU A 115 -6.37 5.55 17.13
C LEU A 115 -6.30 4.29 18.01
N VAL A 116 -7.04 4.28 19.10
CA VAL A 116 -7.09 3.17 20.06
C VAL A 116 -8.50 2.58 20.05
N ASP A 117 -8.63 1.28 19.76
CA ASP A 117 -9.90 0.59 19.82
C ASP A 117 -10.12 -0.17 21.14
N LYS A 118 -11.37 -0.57 21.40
CA LYS A 118 -11.76 -1.31 22.61
C LYS A 118 -11.03 -2.64 22.83
N ARG A 119 -10.40 -3.20 21.79
CA ARG A 119 -9.63 -4.45 21.82
C ARG A 119 -8.13 -4.21 21.86
N LEU A 120 -7.69 -2.95 21.87
CA LEU A 120 -6.29 -2.54 21.69
C LEU A 120 -5.66 -3.10 20.41
N ASN A 121 -6.48 -3.30 19.36
CA ASN A 121 -5.98 -3.73 18.06
C ASN A 121 -5.48 -2.52 17.26
N MET A 122 -4.22 -2.56 16.87
CA MET A 122 -3.55 -1.47 16.16
C MET A 122 -3.82 -1.44 14.65
N SER A 123 -4.56 -2.42 14.12
CA SER A 123 -4.89 -2.50 12.68
C SER A 123 -5.58 -1.24 12.17
N GLY A 124 -6.50 -0.67 12.97
CA GLY A 124 -7.18 0.58 12.64
C GLY A 124 -6.21 1.77 12.58
N GLN A 125 -5.26 1.85 13.53
CA GLN A 125 -4.22 2.86 13.52
C GLN A 125 -3.27 2.71 12.33
N CYS A 126 -2.85 1.49 11.98
CA CYS A 126 -2.02 1.25 10.80
C CYS A 126 -2.73 1.71 9.51
N ALA A 127 -4.01 1.37 9.36
CA ALA A 127 -4.80 1.81 8.22
C ALA A 127 -4.93 3.34 8.17
N PHE A 128 -5.16 3.99 9.32
CA PHE A 128 -5.27 5.44 9.43
C PHE A 128 -3.95 6.16 9.09
N ALA A 129 -2.82 5.67 9.60
CA ALA A 129 -1.49 6.19 9.29
C ALA A 129 -1.15 6.02 7.80
N ALA A 130 -1.42 4.84 7.23
CA ALA A 130 -1.23 4.57 5.81
C ALA A 130 -2.12 5.46 4.93
N GLN A 131 -3.38 5.70 5.32
CA GLN A 131 -4.28 6.58 4.59
C GLN A 131 -3.76 8.03 4.57
N LYS A 132 -3.28 8.55 5.70
CA LYS A 132 -2.64 9.88 5.75
C LYS A 132 -1.40 9.95 4.88
N ALA A 133 -0.53 8.94 4.97
CA ALA A 133 0.67 8.87 4.14
C ALA A 133 0.31 8.84 2.64
N ASN A 134 -0.69 8.05 2.24
CA ASN A 134 -1.16 7.98 0.85
C ASN A 134 -1.77 9.30 0.38
N HIS A 135 -2.50 10.02 1.24
CA HIS A 135 -3.02 11.34 0.91
C HIS A 135 -1.89 12.34 0.65
N VAL A 136 -0.86 12.36 1.52
CA VAL A 136 0.33 13.21 1.33
C VAL A 136 1.10 12.81 0.08
N LEU A 137 1.25 11.52 -0.19
CA LEU A 137 1.86 11.01 -1.42
C LEU A 137 1.11 11.51 -2.66
N GLY A 138 -0.22 11.45 -2.65
CA GLY A 138 -1.06 12.00 -3.71
C GLY A 138 -0.83 13.50 -3.91
N CYS A 139 -0.74 14.27 -2.83
CA CYS A 139 -0.41 15.68 -2.89
C CYS A 139 0.97 15.92 -3.53
N ILE A 140 2.01 15.22 -3.08
CA ILE A 140 3.37 15.31 -3.63
C ILE A 140 3.37 14.97 -5.13
N GLN A 141 2.69 13.88 -5.53
CA GLN A 141 2.60 13.47 -6.93
C GLN A 141 1.88 14.49 -7.81
N SER A 142 0.91 15.21 -7.25
CA SER A 142 0.12 16.23 -7.95
C SER A 142 0.82 17.59 -8.02
N SER A 143 1.68 17.93 -7.05
CA SER A 143 2.28 19.26 -6.91
C SER A 143 3.75 19.33 -7.32
N VAL A 144 4.46 18.20 -7.37
CA VAL A 144 5.90 18.18 -7.66
C VAL A 144 6.14 17.65 -9.08
N THR A 145 6.55 18.56 -9.96
CA THR A 145 6.88 18.27 -11.37
C THR A 145 8.20 17.51 -11.51
N SER A 146 9.17 17.84 -10.64
CA SER A 146 10.47 17.16 -10.55
C SER A 146 10.34 15.82 -9.84
N ARG A 147 10.73 14.73 -10.51
CA ARG A 147 10.67 13.37 -9.95
C ARG A 147 12.04 12.72 -9.85
N SER A 148 13.08 13.51 -9.60
CA SER A 148 14.42 12.98 -9.29
C SER A 148 14.45 12.40 -7.88
N GLY A 149 15.26 11.35 -7.67
CA GLY A 149 15.47 10.77 -6.34
C GLY A 149 15.97 11.81 -5.33
N GLU A 150 16.79 12.78 -5.78
CA GLU A 150 17.31 13.88 -4.96
C GLU A 150 16.23 14.85 -4.46
N GLY A 151 15.13 15.05 -5.20
CA GLY A 151 14.04 15.95 -4.81
C GLY A 151 12.90 15.24 -4.06
N ILE A 152 12.58 14.00 -4.45
CA ILE A 152 11.47 13.24 -3.84
C ILE A 152 11.84 12.66 -2.48
N LEU A 153 13.08 12.21 -2.25
CA LEU A 153 13.47 11.61 -0.97
C LEU A 153 13.32 12.57 0.22
N PRO A 154 13.79 13.83 0.14
CA PRO A 154 13.62 14.79 1.22
C PRO A 154 12.15 15.07 1.51
N LEU A 155 11.32 15.23 0.46
CA LEU A 155 9.88 15.46 0.60
C LEU A 155 9.16 14.26 1.21
N TYR A 156 9.51 13.04 0.81
CA TYR A 156 8.99 11.82 1.40
C TYR A 156 9.40 11.69 2.88
N SER A 157 10.69 11.88 3.18
CA SER A 157 11.24 11.76 4.53
C SER A 157 10.73 12.84 5.49
N THR A 158 10.36 14.02 4.99
CA THR A 158 9.83 15.10 5.84
C THR A 158 8.31 15.02 5.97
N LEU A 159 7.58 14.81 4.87
CA LEU A 159 6.12 14.93 4.85
C LEU A 159 5.37 13.62 5.11
N MET A 160 5.97 12.45 4.82
CA MET A 160 5.28 11.16 5.02
C MET A 160 5.76 10.43 6.26
N ARG A 161 7.07 10.45 6.50
CA ARG A 161 7.71 9.72 7.59
C ARG A 161 7.08 10.01 8.95
N HIS A 162 6.82 11.28 9.26
CA HIS A 162 6.26 11.65 10.55
C HIS A 162 4.86 11.09 10.77
N HIS A 163 4.05 10.90 9.73
CA HIS A 163 2.73 10.26 9.85
C HIS A 163 2.81 8.75 10.11
N LEU A 164 3.86 8.10 9.60
CA LEU A 164 4.10 6.66 9.78
C LEU A 164 4.84 6.34 11.08
N GLU A 165 5.68 7.26 11.56
CA GLU A 165 6.54 7.05 12.73
C GLU A 165 5.98 7.69 14.02
N TYR A 166 4.93 8.50 13.94
CA TYR A 166 4.37 9.16 15.12
C TYR A 166 3.82 8.14 16.14
N CYS A 167 4.39 8.17 17.35
CA CYS A 167 4.06 7.26 18.47
C CYS A 167 4.14 5.77 18.12
N VAL A 168 4.95 5.40 17.12
CA VAL A 168 5.07 4.01 16.65
C VAL A 168 5.59 3.07 17.75
N GLN A 169 6.26 3.57 18.79
CA GLN A 169 6.64 2.77 19.96
C GLN A 169 5.43 2.18 20.70
N LEU A 170 4.27 2.86 20.64
CA LEU A 170 3.05 2.47 21.34
C LEU A 170 2.20 1.48 20.53
N TRP A 171 1.96 1.79 19.25
CA TRP A 171 1.11 0.96 18.38
C TRP A 171 1.91 -0.02 17.51
N GLY A 172 3.24 0.08 17.56
CA GLY A 172 4.15 -0.69 16.74
C GLY A 172 5.02 -1.73 17.44
N PRO A 173 4.65 -2.45 18.53
CA PRO A 173 5.48 -3.57 19.00
C PRO A 173 5.66 -4.72 17.97
N GLN A 174 5.13 -4.58 16.74
CA GLN A 174 5.26 -5.49 15.60
C GLN A 174 6.30 -5.03 14.54
N TYR A 175 7.24 -4.16 14.93
CA TYR A 175 8.33 -3.50 14.18
C TYR A 175 9.15 -4.27 13.15
N LYS A 176 8.99 -5.58 12.93
CA LYS A 176 9.78 -6.26 11.89
C LYS A 176 9.40 -5.78 10.50
N LYS A 177 8.10 -5.68 10.18
CA LYS A 177 7.63 -5.54 8.78
C LYS A 177 7.84 -4.15 8.16
N ASP A 178 7.70 -3.09 8.95
CA ASP A 178 7.85 -1.71 8.46
C ASP A 178 9.32 -1.24 8.49
N MET A 179 10.10 -1.71 9.48
CA MET A 179 11.56 -1.58 9.43
C MET A 179 12.14 -2.39 8.27
N ASP A 180 11.68 -3.62 8.05
CA ASP A 180 12.04 -4.43 6.88
C ASP A 180 11.73 -3.69 5.57
N LEU A 181 10.67 -2.87 5.53
CA LEU A 181 10.32 -2.08 4.35
C LEU A 181 11.26 -0.90 4.11
N LEU A 182 11.55 -0.12 5.16
CA LEU A 182 12.52 0.97 5.08
C LEU A 182 13.95 0.45 4.83
N GLU A 183 14.35 -0.64 5.48
CA GLU A 183 15.64 -1.29 5.26
C GLU A 183 15.73 -1.92 3.87
N SER A 184 14.66 -2.57 3.38
CA SER A 184 14.61 -3.10 2.02
C SER A 184 14.77 -2.01 0.97
N TRP A 185 14.15 -0.85 1.20
CA TRP A 185 14.33 0.31 0.32
C TRP A 185 15.77 0.84 0.33
N LYS A 186 16.38 0.97 1.52
CA LYS A 186 17.76 1.49 1.63
C LYS A 186 18.81 0.53 1.09
N THR A 187 18.68 -0.76 1.39
CA THR A 187 19.73 -1.77 1.14
C THR A 187 19.54 -2.50 -0.19
N GLY A 188 18.33 -2.51 -0.75
CA GLY A 188 17.98 -3.36 -1.89
C GLY A 188 17.72 -4.82 -1.50
N GLU A 189 17.76 -5.18 -0.21
CA GLU A 189 17.55 -6.55 0.27
C GLU A 189 16.06 -6.85 0.45
N VAL A 190 15.63 -8.08 0.15
CA VAL A 190 14.22 -8.49 0.25
C VAL A 190 14.03 -9.48 1.41
N PRO A 191 13.21 -9.16 2.43
CA PRO A 191 12.90 -10.05 3.53
C PRO A 191 12.42 -11.43 3.06
N LYS A 192 12.88 -12.49 3.74
CA LYS A 192 12.54 -13.88 3.36
C LYS A 192 11.03 -14.13 3.31
N ASP A 193 10.26 -13.50 4.20
CA ASP A 193 8.81 -13.68 4.26
C ASP A 193 8.07 -13.01 3.09
N TRP A 194 8.70 -12.05 2.42
CA TRP A 194 8.12 -11.41 1.23
C TRP A 194 8.35 -12.23 -0.04
N ARG A 195 9.32 -13.13 -0.02
CA ARG A 195 9.63 -14.08 -1.10
C ARG A 195 8.79 -15.36 -1.03
N LYS A 196 7.90 -15.47 -0.04
CA LYS A 196 6.98 -16.57 0.14
C LYS A 196 5.61 -16.21 -0.46
N ALA A 197 5.02 -17.13 -1.21
CA ALA A 197 3.68 -16.98 -1.77
C ALA A 197 2.77 -18.14 -1.35
N VAL A 198 1.52 -17.81 -1.04
CA VAL A 198 0.45 -18.82 -0.90
C VAL A 198 -0.32 -18.86 -2.21
N ILE A 199 -0.41 -20.04 -2.81
CA ILE A 199 -1.11 -20.27 -4.06
C ILE A 199 -2.55 -20.68 -3.76
N THR A 200 -3.49 -19.88 -4.28
CA THR A 200 -4.90 -20.23 -4.35
C THR A 200 -5.22 -20.61 -5.79
N PRO A 201 -5.52 -21.90 -6.08
CA PRO A 201 -5.85 -22.33 -7.42
C PRO A 201 -7.24 -21.79 -7.81
N VAL A 202 -7.33 -21.15 -8.97
CA VAL A 202 -8.59 -20.65 -9.55
C VAL A 202 -8.90 -21.49 -10.78
N PHE A 203 -10.05 -22.15 -10.78
CA PHE A 203 -10.46 -23.00 -11.89
C PHE A 203 -10.69 -22.17 -13.17
N LYS A 204 -10.06 -22.57 -14.29
CA LYS A 204 -10.17 -21.89 -15.59
C LYS A 204 -11.39 -22.44 -16.35
N LYS A 205 -11.29 -23.67 -16.91
CA LYS A 205 -12.35 -24.43 -17.64
C LYS A 205 -11.95 -25.92 -17.74
N SER A 206 -12.84 -26.80 -18.22
CA SER A 206 -12.62 -28.25 -18.49
C SER A 206 -12.86 -29.18 -17.28
N LYS A 207 -12.02 -30.20 -17.06
CA LYS A 207 -12.14 -31.17 -15.96
C LYS A 207 -11.46 -30.64 -14.70
N GLU A 208 -12.18 -30.64 -13.57
CA GLU A 208 -11.67 -30.22 -12.25
C GLU A 208 -10.58 -31.16 -11.70
N GLU A 209 -10.48 -32.38 -12.22
CA GLU A 209 -9.50 -33.38 -11.76
C GLU A 209 -8.08 -33.12 -12.29
N ASP A 210 -7.94 -32.28 -13.32
CA ASP A 210 -6.65 -31.98 -13.95
C ASP A 210 -6.06 -30.68 -13.36
N PRO A 211 -4.92 -30.75 -12.63
CA PRO A 211 -4.25 -29.58 -12.07
C PRO A 211 -3.85 -28.53 -13.11
N GLY A 212 -3.66 -28.92 -14.38
CA GLY A 212 -3.34 -28.02 -15.49
C GLY A 212 -4.46 -27.02 -15.83
N ASN A 213 -5.69 -27.29 -15.39
CA ASN A 213 -6.86 -26.43 -15.63
C ASN A 213 -7.04 -25.33 -14.58
N TYR A 214 -6.12 -25.23 -13.62
CA TYR A 214 -6.15 -24.21 -12.58
C TYR A 214 -5.09 -23.12 -12.83
N ARG A 215 -5.49 -21.86 -12.60
CA ARG A 215 -4.58 -20.72 -12.55
C ARG A 215 -4.04 -20.57 -11.13
N PRO A 216 -2.71 -20.59 -10.92
CA PRO A 216 -2.13 -20.43 -9.60
C PRO A 216 -2.04 -18.94 -9.22
N VAL A 217 -3.02 -18.41 -8.47
CA VAL A 217 -2.96 -17.02 -8.00
C VAL A 217 -2.08 -16.96 -6.74
N SER A 218 -1.00 -16.19 -6.82
CA SER A 218 -0.04 -15.97 -5.74
C SER A 218 -0.47 -14.85 -4.81
N LEU A 219 -0.80 -15.20 -3.57
CA LEU A 219 -0.97 -14.27 -2.47
C LEU A 219 0.41 -13.97 -1.85
N THR A 220 0.94 -12.79 -2.16
CA THR A 220 2.22 -12.26 -1.62
C THR A 220 1.98 -11.33 -0.43
N SER A 221 3.05 -11.01 0.31
CA SER A 221 2.97 -10.15 1.49
C SER A 221 2.48 -8.73 1.16
N ILE A 222 1.63 -8.16 2.01
CA ILE A 222 1.11 -6.79 1.83
C ILE A 222 2.26 -5.75 1.80
N PRO A 223 3.25 -5.78 2.71
CA PRO A 223 4.40 -4.88 2.63
C PRO A 223 5.23 -5.06 1.35
N GLY A 224 5.38 -6.30 0.88
CA GLY A 224 6.01 -6.60 -0.41
C GLY A 224 5.25 -5.95 -1.57
N LYS A 225 3.92 -6.07 -1.60
CA LYS A 225 3.08 -5.40 -2.61
C LYS A 225 3.20 -3.88 -2.56
N MET A 226 3.35 -3.28 -1.38
CA MET A 226 3.59 -1.83 -1.25
C MET A 226 4.93 -1.42 -1.87
N MET A 227 5.99 -2.20 -1.62
CA MET A 227 7.30 -1.96 -2.25
C MET A 227 7.26 -2.15 -3.76
N GLU A 228 6.58 -3.21 -4.23
CA GLU A 228 6.35 -3.44 -5.65
C GLU A 228 5.62 -2.27 -6.32
N GLN A 229 4.64 -1.63 -5.66
CA GLN A 229 3.96 -0.43 -6.18
C GLN A 229 4.90 0.77 -6.32
N LEU A 230 5.82 0.98 -5.36
CA LEU A 230 6.82 2.04 -5.44
C LEU A 230 7.77 1.81 -6.62
N LEU A 231 8.29 0.59 -6.74
CA LEU A 231 9.16 0.19 -7.84
C LEU A 231 8.44 0.23 -9.20
N LEU A 232 7.15 -0.11 -9.25
CA LEU A 232 6.34 -0.01 -10.45
C LEU A 232 6.34 1.43 -10.98
N GLY A 233 6.24 2.44 -10.09
CA GLY A 233 6.32 3.85 -10.46
C GLY A 233 7.67 4.22 -11.09
N VAL A 234 8.77 3.71 -10.54
CA VAL A 234 10.14 3.93 -11.05
C VAL A 234 10.34 3.23 -12.41
N ILE A 235 9.97 1.96 -12.51
CA ILE A 235 10.13 1.14 -13.72
C ILE A 235 9.26 1.68 -14.85
N SER A 236 8.01 2.05 -14.57
CA SER A 236 7.08 2.54 -15.59
C SER A 236 7.58 3.86 -16.21
N LYS A 237 8.10 4.77 -15.38
CA LYS A 237 8.70 6.02 -15.85
C LYS A 237 9.92 5.75 -16.76
N HIS A 238 10.82 4.87 -16.32
CA HIS A 238 11.98 4.47 -17.11
C HIS A 238 11.59 3.82 -18.46
N VAL A 239 10.54 3.00 -18.44
CA VAL A 239 9.98 2.35 -19.63
C VAL A 239 9.42 3.36 -20.62
N GLU A 240 8.68 4.36 -20.14
CA GLU A 240 8.12 5.45 -20.96
C GLU A 240 9.24 6.35 -21.54
N GLU A 241 10.18 6.80 -20.71
CA GLU A 241 11.24 7.75 -21.10
C GLU A 241 12.22 7.17 -22.13
N LYS A 242 12.66 5.91 -21.94
CA LYS A 242 13.61 5.28 -22.86
C LYS A 242 12.94 4.56 -24.03
N LYS A 243 11.62 4.73 -24.23
CA LYS A 243 10.80 4.00 -25.23
C LYS A 243 11.11 2.50 -25.22
N VAL A 244 11.22 1.95 -24.02
CA VAL A 244 11.68 0.58 -23.80
C VAL A 244 10.69 -0.41 -24.41
N ILE A 245 9.40 -0.09 -24.36
CA ILE A 245 8.34 -0.91 -24.94
C ILE A 245 8.02 -0.45 -26.38
N GLY A 246 8.04 -1.38 -27.33
CA GLY A 246 7.70 -1.15 -28.73
C GLY A 246 6.22 -0.79 -28.95
N SER A 247 5.90 -0.16 -30.08
CA SER A 247 4.54 0.27 -30.41
C SER A 247 3.54 -0.90 -30.45
N GLY A 248 3.99 -2.10 -30.85
CA GLY A 248 3.16 -3.30 -30.98
C GLY A 248 2.65 -3.91 -29.66
N GLN A 249 3.25 -3.60 -28.50
CA GLN A 249 2.80 -4.13 -27.20
C GLN A 249 1.71 -3.25 -26.58
N HIS A 250 0.55 -3.84 -26.27
CA HIS A 250 -0.62 -3.10 -25.81
C HIS A 250 -1.07 -3.43 -24.38
N GLU A 251 -0.91 -4.66 -23.91
CA GLU A 251 -1.35 -5.01 -22.55
C GLU A 251 -0.44 -4.42 -21.48
N PHE A 252 -1.03 -4.04 -20.35
CA PHE A 252 -0.37 -3.40 -19.20
C PHE A 252 0.43 -2.14 -19.55
N THR A 253 0.11 -1.48 -20.65
CA THR A 253 0.69 -0.21 -21.08
C THR A 253 -0.34 0.90 -20.91
N LYS A 254 0.06 2.03 -20.34
CA LYS A 254 -0.84 3.16 -20.10
C LYS A 254 -1.41 3.70 -21.42
N GLY A 255 -2.72 3.91 -21.47
CA GLY A 255 -3.42 4.45 -22.65
C GLY A 255 -3.62 3.46 -23.80
N LYS A 256 -3.28 2.18 -23.61
CA LYS A 256 -3.54 1.10 -24.58
C LYS A 256 -4.59 0.13 -24.03
N SER A 257 -5.41 -0.40 -24.92
CA SER A 257 -6.51 -1.34 -24.64
C SER A 257 -6.57 -2.44 -25.71
N CYS A 258 -7.39 -3.45 -25.46
CA CYS A 258 -7.69 -4.49 -26.45
C CYS A 258 -8.21 -3.89 -27.76
N LEU A 259 -9.10 -2.88 -27.68
CA LEU A 259 -9.61 -2.20 -28.87
C LEU A 259 -8.48 -1.53 -29.65
N THR A 260 -7.61 -0.75 -28.99
CA THR A 260 -6.50 -0.08 -29.69
C THR A 260 -5.52 -1.06 -30.33
N ASN A 261 -5.32 -2.23 -29.71
CA ASN A 261 -4.49 -3.30 -30.26
C ASN A 261 -5.09 -3.86 -31.56
N LEU A 262 -6.39 -4.20 -31.51
CA LEU A 262 -7.12 -4.72 -32.66
C LEU A 262 -7.17 -3.69 -33.79
N THR A 263 -7.51 -2.43 -33.48
CA THR A 263 -7.56 -1.36 -34.47
C THR A 263 -6.20 -1.15 -35.12
N ALA A 264 -5.13 -1.00 -34.35
CA ALA A 264 -3.79 -0.78 -34.92
C ALA A 264 -3.30 -1.96 -35.77
N PHE A 265 -3.62 -3.19 -35.38
CA PHE A 265 -3.26 -4.36 -36.17
C PHE A 265 -4.08 -4.45 -37.46
N TYR A 266 -5.41 -4.36 -37.37
CA TYR A 266 -6.27 -4.51 -38.53
C TYR A 266 -6.21 -3.34 -39.50
N ASP A 267 -5.93 -2.12 -39.05
CA ASP A 267 -5.76 -0.94 -39.92
C ASP A 267 -4.66 -1.17 -40.97
N GLY A 268 -3.49 -1.66 -40.55
CA GLY A 268 -2.40 -2.02 -41.47
C GLY A 268 -2.72 -3.23 -42.37
N MET A 269 -3.54 -4.15 -41.87
CA MET A 269 -3.94 -5.34 -42.64
C MET A 269 -4.98 -5.00 -43.70
N THR A 270 -5.96 -4.16 -43.35
CA THR A 270 -6.97 -3.67 -44.30
C THR A 270 -6.34 -2.87 -45.41
N SER A 271 -5.29 -2.08 -45.15
CA SER A 271 -4.58 -1.38 -46.24
C SER A 271 -3.97 -2.35 -47.27
N TRP A 272 -3.40 -3.48 -46.83
CA TRP A 272 -2.85 -4.48 -47.76
C TRP A 272 -3.94 -5.24 -48.51
N VAL A 273 -5.06 -5.54 -47.84
CA VAL A 273 -6.22 -6.19 -48.49
C VAL A 273 -6.84 -5.26 -49.54
N ASP A 274 -6.98 -3.97 -49.24
CA ASP A 274 -7.52 -2.96 -50.17
C ASP A 274 -6.62 -2.76 -51.40
N GLU A 275 -5.31 -2.95 -51.24
CA GLU A 275 -4.33 -2.99 -52.33
C GLU A 275 -4.37 -4.29 -53.17
N GLY A 276 -5.23 -5.24 -52.81
CA GLY A 276 -5.36 -6.54 -53.49
C GLY A 276 -4.25 -7.54 -53.17
N ARG A 277 -3.51 -7.33 -52.08
CA ARG A 277 -2.43 -8.22 -51.61
C ARG A 277 -3.03 -9.43 -50.86
N ALA A 278 -2.38 -10.58 -50.95
CA ALA A 278 -2.62 -11.74 -50.11
C ALA A 278 -1.95 -11.54 -48.75
N VAL A 279 -2.70 -11.70 -47.67
CA VAL A 279 -2.25 -11.39 -46.31
C VAL A 279 -2.54 -12.56 -45.39
N ASP A 280 -1.52 -13.01 -44.66
CA ASP A 280 -1.64 -14.09 -43.67
C ASP A 280 -1.51 -13.55 -42.24
N VAL A 281 -2.26 -14.16 -41.33
CA VAL A 281 -2.20 -13.89 -39.88
C VAL A 281 -1.91 -15.17 -39.12
N VAL A 282 -0.82 -15.16 -38.38
CA VAL A 282 -0.43 -16.26 -37.50
C VAL A 282 -0.70 -15.85 -36.06
N TYR A 283 -1.51 -16.66 -35.36
CA TYR A 283 -1.78 -16.51 -33.93
C TYR A 283 -0.82 -17.42 -33.16
N LEU A 284 -0.06 -16.83 -32.24
CA LEU A 284 0.95 -17.48 -31.42
C LEU A 284 0.54 -17.42 -29.95
N ASP A 285 0.64 -18.55 -29.26
CA ASP A 285 0.31 -18.68 -27.84
C ASP A 285 1.48 -19.31 -27.07
N PHE A 286 1.83 -18.72 -25.92
CA PHE A 286 2.90 -19.20 -25.06
C PHE A 286 2.33 -20.08 -23.95
N SER A 287 2.76 -21.35 -23.92
CA SER A 287 2.41 -22.25 -22.82
C SER A 287 2.96 -21.74 -21.48
N LYS A 288 2.05 -21.35 -20.57
CA LYS A 288 2.37 -20.90 -19.20
C LYS A 288 3.39 -19.75 -19.17
N ALA A 289 3.17 -18.73 -20.00
CA ALA A 289 4.12 -17.65 -20.24
C ALA A 289 4.68 -16.99 -18.96
N PHE A 290 3.81 -16.70 -17.98
CA PHE A 290 4.22 -16.08 -16.72
C PHE A 290 5.07 -17.02 -15.84
N ASP A 291 4.84 -18.34 -15.90
CA ASP A 291 5.53 -19.34 -15.07
C ASP A 291 6.92 -19.73 -15.62
N THR A 292 7.15 -19.50 -16.92
CA THR A 292 8.35 -19.93 -17.64
C THR A 292 9.45 -18.86 -17.74
N VAL A 293 9.18 -17.64 -17.29
CA VAL A 293 10.15 -16.51 -17.35
C VAL A 293 11.44 -16.85 -16.59
N SER A 294 12.57 -16.90 -17.29
CA SER A 294 13.88 -17.09 -16.65
C SER A 294 14.32 -15.82 -15.91
N HIS A 295 14.61 -15.96 -14.61
CA HIS A 295 15.03 -14.84 -13.76
C HIS A 295 16.34 -14.20 -14.24
N ASN A 296 17.34 -15.02 -14.61
CA ASN A 296 18.64 -14.53 -15.08
C ASN A 296 18.52 -13.71 -16.37
N ILE A 297 17.68 -14.18 -17.30
CA ILE A 297 17.44 -13.47 -18.57
C ILE A 297 16.69 -12.16 -18.30
N LEU A 298 15.66 -12.17 -17.44
CA LEU A 298 14.92 -10.97 -17.07
C LEU A 298 15.82 -9.90 -16.44
N VAL A 299 16.67 -10.29 -15.48
CA VAL A 299 17.64 -9.38 -14.83
C VAL A 299 18.63 -8.82 -15.85
N SER A 300 19.16 -9.66 -16.76
CA SER A 300 20.04 -9.21 -17.84
C SER A 300 19.35 -8.20 -18.78
N LYS A 301 18.07 -8.44 -19.12
CA LYS A 301 17.27 -7.51 -19.94
C LYS A 301 17.04 -6.17 -19.24
N LEU A 302 16.79 -6.16 -17.93
CA LEU A 302 16.66 -4.93 -17.13
C LEU A 302 17.96 -4.10 -17.16
N ARG A 303 19.10 -4.75 -16.90
CA ARG A 303 20.43 -4.09 -16.97
C ARG A 303 20.71 -3.52 -18.35
N LYS A 304 20.49 -4.30 -19.42
CA LYS A 304 20.70 -3.85 -20.82
C LYS A 304 19.83 -2.66 -21.22
N ARG A 305 18.63 -2.54 -20.64
CA ARG A 305 17.71 -1.41 -20.88
C ARG A 305 18.03 -0.19 -20.01
N GLY A 306 19.12 -0.25 -19.24
CA GLY A 306 19.68 0.86 -18.49
C GLY A 306 18.84 1.28 -17.28
N SER A 307 18.09 0.35 -16.68
CA SER A 307 17.48 0.57 -15.36
C SER A 307 18.56 0.82 -14.31
N ASP A 308 18.24 1.58 -13.27
CA ASP A 308 19.21 1.85 -12.20
C ASP A 308 19.59 0.55 -11.47
N GLU A 309 20.86 0.44 -11.08
CA GLU A 309 21.41 -0.79 -10.47
C GLU A 309 20.69 -1.15 -9.17
N TRP A 310 20.17 -0.16 -8.43
CA TRP A 310 19.40 -0.39 -7.22
C TRP A 310 18.08 -1.13 -7.51
N THR A 311 17.29 -0.65 -8.49
CA THR A 311 16.05 -1.31 -8.95
C THR A 311 16.32 -2.71 -9.46
N VAL A 312 17.37 -2.88 -10.27
CA VAL A 312 17.78 -4.19 -10.80
C VAL A 312 18.09 -5.14 -9.66
N ARG A 313 18.93 -4.71 -8.71
CA ARG A 313 19.34 -5.52 -7.55
C ARG A 313 18.15 -5.91 -6.68
N TRP A 314 17.20 -4.99 -6.45
CA TRP A 314 16.01 -5.30 -5.69
C TRP A 314 15.14 -6.36 -6.40
N VAL A 315 14.92 -6.23 -7.71
CA VAL A 315 14.16 -7.21 -8.50
C VAL A 315 14.86 -8.57 -8.51
N GLU A 316 16.18 -8.59 -8.67
CA GLU A 316 16.99 -9.81 -8.58
C GLU A 316 16.83 -10.50 -7.22
N ASN A 317 16.93 -9.75 -6.13
CA ASN A 317 16.70 -10.24 -4.77
C ASN A 317 15.25 -10.70 -4.52
N TRP A 318 14.26 -10.05 -5.14
CA TRP A 318 12.85 -10.41 -5.04
C TRP A 318 12.50 -11.71 -5.78
N LEU A 319 13.19 -11.99 -6.90
CA LEU A 319 13.06 -13.23 -7.66
C LEU A 319 13.85 -14.39 -7.04
N ASN A 320 14.98 -14.10 -6.40
CA ASN A 320 15.88 -15.10 -5.85
C ASN A 320 15.40 -15.73 -4.53
N GLY A 321 15.46 -17.06 -4.45
CA GLY A 321 15.15 -17.81 -3.23
C GLY A 321 13.67 -17.80 -2.85
N ARG A 322 12.79 -17.68 -3.85
CA ARG A 322 11.34 -17.72 -3.65
C ARG A 322 10.85 -19.12 -3.29
N ALA A 323 9.79 -19.16 -2.50
CA ALA A 323 9.10 -20.39 -2.15
C ALA A 323 7.58 -20.20 -2.24
N GLN A 324 6.87 -21.25 -2.60
CA GLN A 324 5.42 -21.26 -2.70
C GLN A 324 4.82 -22.51 -2.04
N ARG A 325 3.58 -22.40 -1.60
CA ARG A 325 2.77 -23.54 -1.12
C ARG A 325 1.34 -23.38 -1.60
N VAL A 326 0.64 -24.49 -1.79
CA VAL A 326 -0.79 -24.49 -2.18
C VAL A 326 -1.65 -24.61 -0.93
N VAL A 327 -2.73 -23.83 -0.86
CA VAL A 327 -3.72 -23.93 0.22
C VAL A 327 -5.10 -24.13 -0.39
N ILE A 328 -5.80 -25.20 0.01
CA ILE A 328 -7.17 -25.52 -0.44
C ILE A 328 -8.03 -25.77 0.79
N SER A 329 -9.09 -24.96 0.94
CA SER A 329 -10.05 -24.95 2.07
C SER A 329 -9.39 -24.74 3.44
N CYS A 330 -8.67 -25.73 3.98
CA CYS A 330 -7.90 -25.68 5.23
C CYS A 330 -6.60 -26.52 5.19
N ALA A 331 -6.30 -27.18 4.07
CA ALA A 331 -5.12 -28.01 3.91
C ALA A 331 -3.98 -27.23 3.25
N GLU A 332 -2.76 -27.36 3.80
CA GLU A 332 -1.58 -26.66 3.32
C GLU A 332 -0.55 -27.67 2.78
N SER A 333 0.00 -27.43 1.60
CA SER A 333 1.14 -28.21 1.09
C SER A 333 2.44 -27.81 1.79
N SER A 334 3.47 -28.64 1.66
CA SER A 334 4.84 -28.22 1.99
C SER A 334 5.27 -27.04 1.11
N TRP A 335 6.19 -26.21 1.62
CA TRP A 335 6.85 -25.19 0.83
C TRP A 335 7.70 -25.83 -0.27
N ARG A 336 7.66 -25.28 -1.47
CA ARG A 336 8.52 -25.66 -2.60
C ARG A 336 9.22 -24.43 -3.20
N PRO A 337 10.49 -24.55 -3.61
CA PRO A 337 11.21 -23.45 -4.24
C PRO A 337 10.63 -23.13 -5.62
N VAL A 338 10.75 -21.87 -6.04
CA VAL A 338 10.34 -21.38 -7.36
C VAL A 338 11.60 -21.04 -8.16
N ALA A 339 11.85 -21.79 -9.24
CA ALA A 339 13.05 -21.66 -10.06
C ALA A 339 12.87 -20.74 -11.30
N SER A 340 11.63 -20.50 -11.70
CA SER A 340 11.29 -19.66 -12.85
C SER A 340 9.93 -18.99 -12.65
N GLY A 341 9.67 -18.01 -13.50
CA GLY A 341 8.39 -17.32 -13.59
C GLY A 341 8.32 -16.06 -12.74
N VAL A 342 7.41 -15.17 -13.13
CA VAL A 342 6.98 -14.04 -12.31
C VAL A 342 5.66 -14.40 -11.64
N PRO A 343 5.49 -14.16 -10.34
CA PRO A 343 4.28 -14.56 -9.60
C PRO A 343 3.01 -13.90 -10.15
N GLN A 344 2.04 -14.73 -10.55
CA GLN A 344 0.74 -14.28 -11.00
C GLN A 344 -0.06 -13.71 -9.82
N GLY A 345 -0.37 -12.41 -9.84
CA GLY A 345 -0.97 -11.67 -8.71
C GLY A 345 -0.01 -10.74 -7.95
N SER A 346 1.25 -10.67 -8.40
CA SER A 346 2.17 -9.60 -8.05
C SER A 346 1.84 -8.29 -8.78
N VAL A 347 2.28 -7.19 -8.19
CA VAL A 347 2.14 -5.85 -8.77
C VAL A 347 3.17 -5.64 -9.87
N LEU A 348 4.40 -6.12 -9.66
CA LEU A 348 5.49 -5.98 -10.65
C LEU A 348 5.43 -7.02 -11.79
N GLY A 349 4.79 -8.17 -11.58
CA GLY A 349 4.79 -9.28 -12.54
C GLY A 349 4.42 -8.87 -13.97
N PRO A 350 3.32 -8.14 -14.20
CA PRO A 350 2.91 -7.71 -15.53
C PRO A 350 3.95 -6.82 -16.25
N VAL A 351 4.50 -5.81 -15.57
CA VAL A 351 5.49 -4.91 -16.20
C VAL A 351 6.81 -5.62 -16.48
N LEU A 352 7.23 -6.53 -15.59
CA LEU A 352 8.44 -7.34 -15.79
C LEU A 352 8.27 -8.32 -16.95
N PHE A 353 7.08 -8.90 -17.11
CA PHE A 353 6.75 -9.74 -18.26
C PHE A 353 6.81 -8.94 -19.57
N ASN A 354 6.25 -7.72 -19.59
CA ASN A 354 6.35 -6.85 -20.75
C ASN A 354 7.80 -6.54 -21.14
N ILE A 355 8.66 -6.23 -20.16
CA ILE A 355 10.09 -6.00 -20.41
C ILE A 355 10.77 -7.27 -20.96
N PHE A 356 10.35 -8.44 -20.46
CA PHE A 356 10.86 -9.73 -20.90
C PHE A 356 10.51 -10.02 -22.36
N ILE A 357 9.26 -9.84 -22.79
CA ILE A 357 8.80 -10.23 -24.13
C ILE A 357 9.11 -9.16 -25.19
N ASN A 358 9.50 -7.96 -24.79
CA ASN A 358 9.60 -6.83 -25.71
C ASN A 358 10.68 -6.94 -26.80
N ASP A 359 11.66 -7.82 -26.66
CA ASP A 359 12.64 -8.06 -27.73
C ASP A 359 12.18 -9.10 -28.75
N LEU A 360 10.97 -9.65 -28.63
CA LEU A 360 10.39 -10.57 -29.61
C LEU A 360 10.30 -9.93 -31.01
N ASP A 361 10.10 -8.61 -31.08
CA ASP A 361 10.00 -7.85 -32.34
C ASP A 361 11.36 -7.63 -33.02
N LYS A 362 12.46 -7.93 -32.34
CA LYS A 362 13.79 -7.63 -32.88
C LYS A 362 14.16 -8.64 -33.96
N GLY A 363 14.24 -8.16 -35.19
CA GLY A 363 14.64 -8.96 -36.35
C GLY A 363 13.47 -9.57 -37.11
N THR A 364 12.22 -9.26 -36.76
CA THR A 364 11.04 -9.67 -37.53
C THR A 364 10.72 -8.61 -38.59
N GLU A 365 10.57 -9.02 -39.85
CA GLU A 365 10.15 -8.13 -40.95
C GLU A 365 8.62 -7.90 -40.97
N CYS A 366 7.86 -8.82 -40.35
CA CYS A 366 6.40 -8.79 -40.29
C CYS A 366 5.84 -7.90 -39.17
N THR A 367 4.58 -7.47 -39.32
CA THR A 367 3.85 -6.68 -38.31
C THR A 367 3.49 -7.56 -37.12
N LEU A 368 4.04 -7.25 -35.95
CA LEU A 368 3.87 -8.03 -34.74
C LEU A 368 3.04 -7.25 -33.70
N SER A 369 1.89 -7.79 -33.32
CA SER A 369 0.98 -7.22 -32.32
C SER A 369 0.89 -8.13 -31.11
N LYS A 370 1.03 -7.54 -29.91
CA LYS A 370 1.11 -8.28 -28.65
C LYS A 370 0.13 -7.76 -27.60
N PHE A 371 -0.46 -8.68 -26.87
CA PHE A 371 -1.33 -8.43 -25.71
C PHE A 371 -1.01 -9.47 -24.63
N ALA A 372 -0.12 -9.10 -23.70
CA ALA A 372 0.59 -10.01 -22.79
C ALA A 372 1.19 -11.22 -23.51
N ASP A 373 0.66 -12.42 -23.25
CA ASP A 373 1.09 -13.68 -23.85
C ASP A 373 0.52 -13.90 -25.26
N ASP A 374 -0.64 -13.31 -25.58
CA ASP A 374 -1.24 -13.41 -26.91
C ASP A 374 -0.40 -12.61 -27.92
N THR A 375 0.11 -13.30 -28.94
CA THR A 375 0.94 -12.71 -29.98
C THR A 375 0.35 -12.98 -31.36
N LYS A 376 0.33 -11.95 -32.22
CA LYS A 376 -0.15 -12.04 -33.60
C LYS A 376 0.93 -11.53 -34.53
N LEU A 377 1.21 -12.30 -35.58
CA LEU A 377 2.12 -11.94 -36.65
C LEU A 377 1.31 -11.79 -37.94
N GLY A 378 1.37 -10.63 -38.57
CA GLY A 378 0.73 -10.35 -39.85
C GLY A 378 1.76 -9.98 -40.91
N GLY A 379 1.65 -10.59 -42.08
CA GLY A 379 2.58 -10.35 -43.18
C GLY A 379 1.93 -10.55 -44.55
N VAL A 380 2.58 -10.00 -45.57
CA VAL A 380 2.13 -10.11 -46.96
C VAL A 380 2.73 -11.35 -47.62
N ALA A 381 1.89 -12.16 -48.25
CA ALA A 381 2.20 -13.51 -48.73
C ALA A 381 2.09 -13.65 -50.26
N ASP A 382 2.21 -12.55 -51.02
CA ASP A 382 2.08 -12.61 -52.49
C ASP A 382 3.22 -13.34 -53.19
N THR A 383 4.38 -13.40 -52.55
CA THR A 383 5.59 -13.98 -53.14
C THR A 383 6.18 -15.04 -52.21
N PRO A 384 6.97 -16.00 -52.75
CA PRO A 384 7.70 -16.96 -51.94
C PRO A 384 8.58 -16.31 -50.87
N GLU A 385 9.15 -15.14 -51.16
CA GLU A 385 9.93 -14.34 -50.22
C GLU A 385 9.06 -13.74 -49.11
N GLY A 386 7.85 -13.27 -49.43
CA GLY A 386 6.88 -12.80 -48.44
C GLY A 386 6.42 -13.92 -47.50
N CYS A 387 6.15 -15.11 -48.04
CA CYS A 387 5.89 -16.31 -47.24
C CYS A 387 7.09 -16.70 -46.36
N ALA A 388 8.31 -16.59 -46.89
CA ALA A 388 9.53 -16.88 -46.15
C ALA A 388 9.81 -15.85 -45.04
N ALA A 389 9.34 -14.61 -45.18
CA ALA A 389 9.45 -13.58 -44.13
C ALA A 389 8.47 -13.81 -42.95
N ILE A 390 7.42 -14.61 -43.16
CA ILE A 390 6.46 -15.02 -42.12
C ILE A 390 6.94 -16.28 -41.37
N GLN A 391 7.74 -17.13 -42.02
CA GLN A 391 8.33 -18.37 -41.47
C GLN A 391 9.55 -18.07 -40.59
#